data_AF-A0A7K4F8N0-F1
#
_entry.id   AF-A0A7K4F8N0-F1
#
_cell.length_a   1.000
_cell.length_b   1.000
_cell.length_c   1.000
_cell.angle_alpha   90.00
_cell.angle_beta   90.00
_cell.angle_gamma   90.00
#
_symmetry.space_group_name_H-M   'P 1'
#
loop_
_entity.id
_entity.type
_entity.pdbx_description
1 polymer ?
#
loop_
_entity_poly.entity_id
_entity_poly.type
_entity_poly.pdbx_seq_one_letter_code
_entity_poly.pdbx_strand_id
1 'polypeptide(L)'
;MENGLDNLLIPSLRNSIEENLGKDTLNKIEQRLMERHGLGLVQAIKNFSKFDSVLREFFGAGADGLEQKFLEEIVNVEKSKTSKSNWIQIKDPELSRVFLESFADQDKKAILGSVMDESLIIAKILESCEIPQTSGYRKINSLIQNGLLVSNG
;
A
#
# COMPACT_ATOMS: atom_id res chain seq x y z
N MET A 1 4.56 13.34 5.10
CA MET A 1 5.37 12.18 4.68
C MET A 1 4.41 11.22 4.03
N GLU A 2 4.52 11.00 2.72
CA GLU A 2 3.78 9.92 2.09
C GLU A 2 4.38 8.60 2.57
N ASN A 3 3.55 7.73 3.12
CA ASN A 3 3.98 6.40 3.53
C ASN A 3 3.81 5.45 2.33
N GLY A 4 4.94 4.96 1.79
CA GLY A 4 4.94 4.08 0.61
C GLY A 4 4.10 2.83 0.82
N LEU A 5 4.11 2.27 2.03
CA LEU A 5 3.29 1.11 2.38
C LEU A 5 1.79 1.39 2.28
N ASP A 6 1.34 2.59 2.68
CA ASP A 6 -0.07 2.95 2.56
C ASP A 6 -0.46 3.02 1.07
N ASN A 7 0.36 3.65 0.24
CA ASN A 7 0.12 3.70 -1.22
C ASN A 7 0.10 2.30 -1.85
N LEU A 8 0.99 1.41 -1.40
CA LEU A 8 1.09 0.03 -1.87
C LEU A 8 -0.16 -0.78 -1.50
N LEU A 9 -0.66 -0.65 -0.26
CA LEU A 9 -1.75 -1.49 0.25
C LEU A 9 -3.15 -0.96 -0.03
N ILE A 10 -3.32 0.34 -0.32
CA ILE A 10 -4.63 0.96 -0.55
C ILE A 10 -5.51 0.24 -1.57
N PRO A 11 -5.00 -0.14 -2.77
CA PRO A 11 -5.85 -0.81 -3.75
C PRO A 11 -6.41 -2.13 -3.20
N SER A 12 -5.55 -2.94 -2.59
CA SER A 12 -5.92 -4.22 -1.98
C SER A 12 -6.88 -4.03 -0.80
N LEU A 13 -6.61 -3.06 0.07
CA LEU A 13 -7.46 -2.72 1.22
C LEU A 13 -8.83 -2.24 0.79
N ARG A 14 -8.89 -1.36 -0.22
CA ARG A 14 -10.17 -0.87 -0.75
C ARG A 14 -11.03 -2.02 -1.27
N ASN A 15 -10.43 -2.92 -2.05
CA ASN A 15 -11.14 -4.06 -2.62
C ASN A 15 -11.64 -5.01 -1.51
N SER A 16 -10.77 -5.35 -0.56
CA SER A 16 -11.14 -6.21 0.57
C SER A 16 -12.25 -5.59 1.44
N ILE A 17 -12.19 -4.27 1.69
CA ILE A 17 -13.25 -3.54 2.40
C ILE A 17 -14.57 -3.59 1.64
N GLU A 18 -14.57 -3.37 0.32
CA GLU A 18 -15.78 -3.41 -0.51
C GLU A 18 -16.41 -4.81 -0.53
N GLU A 19 -15.59 -5.86 -0.66
CA GLU A 19 -16.03 -7.26 -0.64
C GLU A 19 -16.63 -7.66 0.70
N ASN A 20 -16.03 -7.22 1.81
CA ASN A 20 -16.48 -7.61 3.14
C ASN A 20 -17.70 -6.84 3.65
N LEU A 21 -17.80 -5.54 3.34
CA LEU A 21 -18.91 -4.71 3.81
C LEU A 21 -20.10 -4.74 2.86
N GLY A 22 -19.85 -4.97 1.57
CA GLY A 22 -20.83 -4.82 0.51
C GLY A 22 -21.14 -3.35 0.20
N LYS A 23 -21.67 -3.11 -1.01
CA LYS A 23 -21.87 -1.77 -1.57
C LYS A 23 -22.74 -0.86 -0.69
N ASP A 24 -23.87 -1.36 -0.20
CA ASP A 24 -24.82 -0.55 0.55
C ASP A 24 -24.26 -0.07 1.90
N THR A 25 -23.55 -0.96 2.59
CA THR A 25 -22.88 -0.63 3.86
C THR A 25 -21.72 0.32 3.62
N LEU A 26 -20.91 0.07 2.58
CA LEU A 26 -19.79 0.92 2.23
C LEU A 26 -20.25 2.34 1.89
N ASN A 27 -21.33 2.50 1.13
CA ASN A 27 -21.89 3.81 0.81
C ASN A 27 -22.29 4.61 2.06
N LYS A 28 -22.87 3.95 3.08
CA LYS A 28 -23.21 4.60 4.36
C LYS A 28 -21.96 5.04 5.12
N ILE A 29 -20.91 4.21 5.11
CA ILE A 29 -19.62 4.53 5.74
C ILE A 29 -18.94 5.69 5.01
N GLU A 30 -18.91 5.69 3.67
CA GLU A 30 -18.36 6.79 2.88
C GLU A 30 -19.10 8.11 3.13
N GLN A 31 -20.43 8.08 3.17
CA GLN A 31 -21.22 9.24 3.54
C GLN A 31 -20.82 9.73 4.94
N ARG A 32 -20.68 8.82 5.91
CA ARG A 32 -20.32 9.19 7.28
C ARG A 32 -18.90 9.72 7.41
N LEU A 33 -17.95 9.19 6.64
CA LEU A 33 -16.57 9.68 6.57
C LEU A 33 -16.53 11.11 6.03
N MET A 34 -17.34 11.42 5.02
CA MET A 34 -17.49 12.78 4.52
C MET A 34 -18.11 13.71 5.56
N GLU A 35 -19.19 13.29 6.22
CA GLU A 35 -19.87 14.09 7.24
C GLU A 35 -18.98 14.42 8.44
N ARG A 36 -18.22 13.45 8.95
CA ARG A 36 -17.39 13.64 10.15
C ARG A 36 -16.03 14.25 9.87
N HIS A 37 -15.38 13.81 8.79
CA HIS A 37 -13.96 14.07 8.56
C HIS A 37 -13.67 14.80 7.26
N GLY A 38 -14.67 14.95 6.37
CA GLY A 38 -14.49 15.52 5.03
C GLY A 38 -13.60 14.68 4.13
N LEU A 39 -13.54 13.36 4.36
CA LEU A 39 -12.64 12.45 3.65
C LEU A 39 -13.42 11.43 2.81
N GLY A 40 -12.93 11.17 1.61
CA GLY A 40 -13.32 9.98 0.84
C GLY A 40 -12.65 8.71 1.39
N LEU A 41 -13.15 7.53 1.02
CA LEU A 41 -12.68 6.23 1.52
C LEU A 41 -11.16 6.06 1.42
N VAL A 42 -10.57 6.35 0.26
CA VAL A 42 -9.12 6.19 0.03
C VAL A 42 -8.29 7.05 1.01
N GLN A 43 -8.74 8.27 1.28
CA GLN A 43 -8.08 9.17 2.23
C GLN A 43 -8.30 8.72 3.68
N ALA A 44 -9.46 8.14 3.98
CA ALA A 44 -9.74 7.55 5.27
C ALA A 44 -8.88 6.30 5.52
N ILE A 45 -8.67 5.43 4.53
CA ILE A 45 -7.78 4.26 4.64
C ILE A 45 -6.34 4.72 4.93
N LYS A 46 -5.86 5.77 4.24
CA LYS A 46 -4.55 6.41 4.56
C LYS A 46 -4.48 6.96 5.98
N ASN A 47 -5.61 7.36 6.54
CA ASN A 47 -5.72 7.87 7.91
C ASN A 47 -6.56 6.90 8.75
N PHE A 48 -6.00 5.71 8.95
CA PHE A 48 -6.74 4.55 9.45
C PHE A 48 -7.50 4.83 10.76
N SER A 49 -6.99 5.69 11.65
CA SER A 49 -7.69 6.07 12.88
C SER A 49 -9.03 6.78 12.63
N LYS A 50 -9.14 7.57 11.55
CA LYS A 50 -10.42 8.17 11.14
C LYS A 50 -11.36 7.13 10.55
N PHE A 51 -10.83 6.17 9.79
CA PHE A 51 -11.62 5.07 9.26
C PHE A 51 -12.17 4.18 10.40
N ASP A 52 -11.30 3.72 11.31
CA ASP A 52 -11.65 2.99 12.54
C ASP A 52 -12.73 3.71 13.34
N SER A 53 -12.60 5.03 13.53
CA SER A 53 -13.59 5.80 14.29
C SER A 53 -15.01 5.69 13.71
N VAL A 54 -15.13 5.65 12.38
CA VAL A 54 -16.42 5.47 11.71
C VAL A 54 -16.85 4.00 11.75
N LEU A 55 -15.95 3.04 11.56
CA LEU A 55 -16.29 1.62 11.71
C LEU A 55 -16.86 1.33 13.10
N ARG A 56 -16.27 1.89 14.16
CA ARG A 56 -16.78 1.74 15.53
C ARG A 56 -18.13 2.39 15.75
N GLU A 57 -18.49 3.46 15.02
CA GLU A 57 -19.85 4.03 15.06
C GLU A 57 -20.90 3.05 14.54
N PHE A 58 -20.59 2.27 13.50
CA PHE A 58 -21.52 1.32 12.89
C PHE A 58 -21.51 -0.05 13.57
N PHE A 59 -20.35 -0.52 14.00
CA PHE A 59 -20.14 -1.91 14.43
C PHE A 59 -19.70 -2.06 15.89
N GLY A 60 -19.43 -0.95 16.60
CA GLY A 60 -18.95 -0.98 17.98
C GLY A 60 -17.66 -1.80 18.11
N ALA A 61 -17.63 -2.73 19.07
CA ALA A 61 -16.50 -3.65 19.27
C ALA A 61 -16.30 -4.64 18.09
N GLY A 62 -17.30 -4.82 17.22
CA GLY A 62 -17.16 -5.66 16.02
C GLY A 62 -16.23 -5.07 14.95
N ALA A 63 -15.88 -3.79 15.04
CA ALA A 63 -14.95 -3.14 14.12
C ALA A 63 -13.58 -3.82 14.11
N ASP A 64 -13.07 -4.23 15.28
CA ASP A 64 -11.75 -4.86 15.41
C ASP A 64 -11.63 -6.14 14.55
N GLY A 65 -12.68 -6.97 14.57
CA GLY A 65 -12.73 -8.20 13.78
C GLY A 65 -12.86 -7.94 12.28
N LEU A 66 -13.55 -6.86 11.88
CA LEU A 66 -13.63 -6.45 10.48
C LEU A 66 -12.28 -5.95 9.96
N GLU A 67 -11.61 -5.09 10.72
CA GLU A 67 -10.28 -4.57 10.37
C GLU A 67 -9.25 -5.68 10.22
N GLN A 68 -9.26 -6.64 11.16
CA GLN A 68 -8.42 -7.83 11.06
C GLN A 68 -8.74 -8.62 9.79
N LYS A 69 -10.03 -8.84 9.49
CA LYS A 69 -10.45 -9.58 8.30
C LYS A 69 -10.00 -8.89 7.01
N PHE A 70 -10.09 -7.56 6.93
CA PHE A 70 -9.64 -6.82 5.75
C PHE A 70 -8.14 -7.03 5.47
N LEU A 71 -7.31 -7.03 6.53
CA LEU A 71 -5.87 -7.23 6.39
C LEU A 71 -5.50 -8.68 6.10
N GLU A 72 -6.17 -9.64 6.74
CA GLU A 72 -5.88 -11.08 6.61
C GLU A 72 -6.14 -11.64 5.21
N GLU A 73 -6.97 -10.98 4.40
CA GLU A 73 -7.18 -11.29 2.98
C GLU A 73 -6.01 -10.84 2.10
N ILE A 74 -5.23 -9.86 2.55
CA ILE A 74 -4.16 -9.22 1.76
C ILE A 74 -2.80 -9.79 2.16
N VAL A 75 -2.52 -9.85 3.47
CA VAL A 75 -1.25 -10.32 4.01
C VAL A 75 -1.47 -11.18 5.26
N ASN A 76 -0.56 -12.13 5.48
CA ASN A 76 -0.44 -12.85 6.73
C ASN A 76 0.98 -12.68 7.28
N VAL A 77 1.10 -12.52 8.59
CA VAL A 77 2.40 -12.42 9.27
C VAL A 77 2.62 -13.70 10.06
N GLU A 78 3.53 -14.54 9.57
CA GLU A 78 3.87 -15.81 10.18
C GLU A 78 5.18 -15.71 10.95
N LYS A 79 5.28 -16.36 12.11
CA LYS A 79 6.55 -16.47 12.82
C LYS A 79 7.43 -17.48 12.08
N SER A 80 8.66 -17.10 11.74
CA SER A 80 9.62 -18.10 11.27
C SER A 80 9.90 -19.10 12.38
N LYS A 81 9.90 -20.39 12.03
CA LYS A 81 10.37 -21.46 12.93
C LYS A 81 11.90 -21.52 13.01
N THR A 82 12.60 -20.86 12.10
CA THR A 82 14.05 -21.02 11.86
C THR A 82 14.85 -19.73 11.93
N SER A 83 14.24 -18.56 11.68
CA SER A 83 14.89 -17.25 11.84
C SER A 83 14.26 -16.43 12.96
N LYS A 84 14.97 -15.40 13.44
CA LYS A 84 14.40 -14.38 14.36
C LYS A 84 13.43 -13.41 13.65
N SER A 85 13.22 -13.55 12.34
CA SER A 85 12.38 -12.65 11.54
C SER A 85 11.01 -13.26 11.25
N ASN A 86 9.98 -12.41 11.19
CA ASN A 86 8.65 -12.82 10.73
C ASN A 86 8.65 -12.97 9.20
N TRP A 87 7.85 -13.91 8.70
CA TRP A 87 7.54 -14.08 7.29
C TRP A 87 6.26 -13.30 6.98
N ILE A 88 6.26 -12.59 5.86
CA ILE A 88 5.06 -11.95 5.34
C ILE A 88 4.63 -12.77 4.12
N GLN A 89 3.45 -13.36 4.21
CA GLN A 89 2.81 -14.01 3.07
C GLN A 89 1.85 -13.01 2.44
N ILE A 90 2.09 -12.65 1.18
CA ILE A 90 1.14 -11.88 0.39
C ILE A 90 0.09 -12.85 -0.17
N LYS A 91 -1.18 -12.57 0.10
CA LYS A 91 -2.33 -13.35 -0.39
C LYS A 91 -3.05 -12.67 -1.54
N ASP A 92 -3.04 -11.34 -1.59
CA ASP A 92 -3.63 -10.59 -2.69
C ASP A 92 -2.84 -10.85 -3.99
N PRO A 93 -3.49 -11.42 -5.04
CA PRO A 93 -2.85 -11.64 -6.32
C PRO A 93 -2.39 -10.35 -7.02
N GLU A 94 -3.12 -9.25 -6.86
CA GLU A 94 -2.75 -7.98 -7.49
C GLU A 94 -1.50 -7.39 -6.85
N LEU A 95 -1.43 -7.38 -5.52
CA LEU A 95 -0.22 -7.00 -4.80
C LEU A 95 0.96 -7.90 -5.20
N SER A 96 0.75 -9.22 -5.27
CA SER A 96 1.78 -10.17 -5.71
C SER A 96 2.27 -9.86 -7.12
N ARG A 97 1.36 -9.54 -8.05
CA ARG A 97 1.67 -9.15 -9.42
C ARG A 97 2.51 -7.87 -9.46
N VAL A 98 2.16 -6.85 -8.69
CA VAL A 98 2.92 -5.58 -8.60
C VAL A 98 4.37 -5.83 -8.17
N PHE A 99 4.58 -6.68 -7.16
CA PHE A 99 5.92 -7.09 -6.74
C PHE A 99 6.66 -7.83 -7.86
N LEU A 100 6.08 -8.92 -8.39
CA LEU A 100 6.72 -9.77 -9.39
C LEU A 100 7.09 -8.99 -10.67
N GLU A 101 6.17 -8.17 -11.19
CA GLU A 101 6.43 -7.34 -12.37
C GLU A 101 7.53 -6.30 -12.13
N SER A 102 7.57 -5.71 -10.93
CA SER A 102 8.57 -4.69 -10.61
C SER A 102 9.97 -5.29 -10.44
N PHE A 103 10.08 -6.50 -9.88
CA PHE A 103 11.35 -7.20 -9.73
C PHE A 103 11.80 -7.97 -11.00
N ALA A 104 10.88 -8.27 -11.91
CA ALA A 104 11.20 -8.86 -13.22
C ALA A 104 11.79 -7.83 -14.20
N ASP A 105 11.39 -6.56 -14.09
CA ASP A 105 11.95 -5.45 -14.85
C ASP A 105 13.34 -5.08 -14.31
N GLN A 106 14.38 -5.29 -15.13
CA GLN A 106 15.77 -5.11 -14.72
C GLN A 106 16.08 -3.67 -14.31
N ASP A 107 15.53 -2.68 -15.01
CA ASP A 107 15.75 -1.28 -14.69
C ASP A 107 15.08 -0.90 -13.36
N LYS A 108 13.83 -1.36 -13.13
CA LYS A 108 13.13 -1.13 -11.86
C LYS A 108 13.88 -1.80 -10.70
N LYS A 109 14.36 -3.03 -10.90
CA LYS A 109 15.18 -3.74 -9.93
C LYS A 109 16.49 -3.00 -9.63
N ALA A 110 17.17 -2.49 -10.65
CA ALA A 110 18.38 -1.70 -10.49
C ALA A 110 18.12 -0.40 -9.72
N ILE A 111 17.05 0.32 -10.08
CA ILE A 111 16.61 1.54 -9.37
C ILE A 111 16.37 1.23 -7.89
N LEU A 112 15.56 0.21 -7.57
CA LEU A 112 15.27 -0.18 -6.18
C LEU A 112 16.55 -0.55 -5.44
N GLY A 113 17.44 -1.30 -6.09
CA GLY A 113 18.75 -1.68 -5.54
C GLY A 113 19.63 -0.47 -5.21
N SER A 114 19.65 0.53 -6.08
CA SER A 114 20.50 1.74 -5.91
C SER A 114 20.12 2.61 -4.73
N VAL A 115 18.88 2.51 -4.23
CA VAL A 115 18.36 3.33 -3.14
C VAL A 115 18.07 2.55 -1.85
N MET A 116 18.52 1.29 -1.76
CA MET A 116 18.27 0.47 -0.57
C MET A 116 18.97 1.03 0.68
N ASP A 117 20.17 1.58 0.52
CA ASP A 117 21.02 2.03 1.63
C ASP A 117 20.92 3.54 1.88
N GLU A 118 20.70 4.34 0.83
CA GLU A 118 20.59 5.79 0.93
C GLU A 118 19.59 6.40 -0.06
N SER A 119 19.04 7.56 0.31
CA SER A 119 18.18 8.34 -0.60
C SER A 119 19.01 9.06 -1.66
N LEU A 120 18.64 8.92 -2.92
CA LEU A 120 19.33 9.55 -4.05
C LEU A 120 18.40 10.49 -4.83
N ILE A 121 18.98 11.53 -5.42
CA ILE A 121 18.28 12.34 -6.42
C ILE A 121 18.14 11.53 -7.71
N ILE A 122 17.06 11.76 -8.46
CA ILE A 122 16.76 11.02 -9.70
C ILE A 122 17.95 11.01 -10.67
N ALA A 123 18.63 12.15 -10.86
CA ALA A 123 19.77 12.22 -11.77
C ALA A 123 20.89 11.21 -11.42
N LYS A 124 21.19 11.03 -10.13
CA LYS A 124 22.20 10.06 -9.66
C LYS A 124 21.75 8.62 -9.84
N ILE A 125 20.47 8.33 -9.59
CA ILE A 125 19.88 7.00 -9.82
C ILE A 125 20.05 6.59 -11.28
N LEU A 126 19.71 7.50 -12.20
CA LEU A 126 19.78 7.24 -13.63
C LEU A 126 21.22 7.07 -14.12
N GLU A 127 22.15 7.86 -13.59
CA GLU A 127 23.58 7.73 -13.85
C GLU A 127 24.14 6.40 -13.35
N SER A 128 23.88 6.04 -12.08
CA SER A 128 24.42 4.82 -11.46
C SER A 128 23.83 3.53 -12.05
N CYS A 129 22.61 3.59 -12.57
CA CYS A 129 21.94 2.45 -13.19
C CYS A 129 22.14 2.40 -14.71
N GLU A 130 22.78 3.40 -15.32
CA GLU A 130 22.95 3.54 -16.78
C GLU A 130 21.62 3.53 -17.57
N ILE A 131 20.56 4.12 -17.00
CA ILE A 131 19.21 4.11 -17.60
C ILE A 131 18.97 5.41 -18.37
N PRO A 132 18.48 5.35 -19.63
CA PRO A 132 18.11 6.56 -20.37
C PRO A 132 17.07 7.41 -19.64
N GLN A 133 17.19 8.73 -19.75
CA GLN A 133 16.42 9.67 -18.95
C GLN A 133 14.90 9.45 -19.04
N THR A 134 14.34 9.46 -20.26
CA THR A 134 12.88 9.36 -20.45
C THR A 134 12.29 8.05 -19.90
N SER A 135 12.94 6.91 -20.15
CA SER A 135 12.48 5.62 -19.63
C SER A 135 12.67 5.51 -18.12
N GLY A 136 13.77 6.04 -17.60
CA GLY A 136 14.10 6.04 -16.18
C GLY A 136 13.10 6.82 -15.34
N TYR A 137 12.78 8.07 -15.72
CA TYR A 137 11.76 8.87 -15.03
C TYR A 137 10.39 8.16 -15.01
N ARG A 138 9.98 7.54 -16.13
CA ARG A 138 8.72 6.78 -16.19
C ARG A 138 8.72 5.60 -15.22
N LYS A 139 9.84 4.87 -15.09
CA LYS A 139 9.95 3.73 -14.17
C LYS A 139 9.98 4.16 -12.71
N ILE A 140 10.72 5.22 -12.38
CA ILE A 140 10.73 5.81 -11.04
C ILE A 140 9.31 6.24 -10.65
N ASN A 141 8.61 6.95 -11.53
CA ASN A 141 7.23 7.38 -11.26
C ASN A 141 6.30 6.18 -11.07
N SER A 142 6.45 5.11 -11.87
CA SER A 142 5.68 3.87 -11.68
C SER A 142 5.97 3.20 -10.33
N LEU A 143 7.23 3.19 -9.87
CA LEU A 143 7.59 2.65 -8.55
C LEU A 143 7.00 3.49 -7.41
N ILE A 144 7.01 4.82 -7.55
CA ILE A 144 6.38 5.74 -6.58
C ILE A 144 4.87 5.54 -6.51
N GLN A 145 4.21 5.50 -7.67
CA GLN A 145 2.77 5.28 -7.76
C GLN A 145 2.34 3.96 -7.12
N ASN A 146 3.15 2.92 -7.28
CA ASN A 146 2.92 1.61 -6.69
C ASN A 146 3.36 1.50 -5.22
N GLY A 147 3.88 2.57 -4.61
CA GLY A 147 4.33 2.56 -3.21
C GLY A 147 5.63 1.78 -2.95
N LEU A 148 6.34 1.34 -4.00
CA LEU A 148 7.62 0.64 -3.90
C LEU A 148 8.81 1.60 -3.74
N LEU A 149 8.60 2.89 -4.02
CA LEU A 149 9.55 3.97 -3.81
C LEU A 149 8.82 5.17 -3.22
N VAL A 150 9.50 5.99 -2.43
CA VAL A 150 8.92 7.20 -1.82
C VAL A 150 9.83 8.37 -2.13
N SER A 151 9.26 9.51 -2.53
CA SER A 151 10.01 10.75 -2.67
C SER A 151 10.24 11.38 -1.29
N ASN A 152 11.49 11.78 -1.03
CA ASN A 152 11.86 12.51 0.17
C ASN A 152 12.39 13.88 -0.25
N GLY A 153 11.52 14.89 -0.20
CA GLY A 153 11.82 16.27 -0.58
C GLY A 153 11.34 16.63 -1.98
#